data_AF-A0A8D9EDJ6-F1
#
_entry.id   AF-A0A8D9EDJ6-F1
#
_cell.length_a   1.000
_cell.length_b   1.000
_cell.length_c   1.000
_cell.angle_alpha   90.00
_cell.angle_beta   90.00
_cell.angle_gamma   90.00
#
_symmetry.space_group_name_H-M   'P 1'
#
loop_
_entity.id
_entity.type
_entity.pdbx_description
1 polymer ?
#
loop_
_entity_poly.entity_id
_entity_poly.type
_entity_poly.pdbx_seq_one_letter_code
_entity_poly.pdbx_strand_id
1 'polypeptide(L)'
;VSYYDHVLNDQYSRYAELSGHDMRRNSSSAWDTVGRYATDLFTDEAVRLIENQPLNKPMFLYMAHLAVHSGNRGKLLEAPQETINQFQYISDPNRRTYAAMVKKLDDSVGTVISTLQKRGMLDNSIIIFMSDNG
;
A
#
# COMPACT_ATOMS: atom_id res chain seq x y z
N VAL A 1 8.18 -8.82 -1.47
CA VAL A 1 7.08 -8.72 -2.47
C VAL A 1 7.31 -7.47 -3.30
N SER A 2 7.13 -7.55 -4.62
CA SER A 2 7.16 -6.38 -5.52
C SER A 2 5.92 -5.51 -5.34
N TYR A 3 6.05 -4.19 -5.46
CA TYR A 3 4.91 -3.27 -5.34
C TYR A 3 4.03 -3.21 -6.61
N TYR A 4 4.47 -3.79 -7.73
CA TYR A 4 3.76 -3.71 -9.01
C TYR A 4 3.30 -5.06 -9.54
N ASP A 5 4.16 -6.07 -9.52
CA ASP A 5 3.79 -7.42 -9.98
C ASP A 5 3.32 -8.32 -8.83
N HIS A 6 3.47 -7.87 -7.59
CA HIS A 6 3.06 -8.56 -6.36
C HIS A 6 3.65 -9.96 -6.18
N VAL A 7 4.74 -10.27 -6.88
CA VAL A 7 5.48 -11.50 -6.71
C VAL A 7 6.41 -11.35 -5.51
N LEU A 8 6.35 -12.31 -4.59
CA LEU A 8 7.38 -12.53 -3.59
C LEU A 8 8.49 -13.36 -4.20
N ASN A 9 9.74 -12.91 -4.07
CA ASN A 9 10.91 -13.73 -4.34
C ASN A 9 11.70 -13.85 -3.03
N ASP A 10 11.70 -15.04 -2.44
CA ASP A 10 12.38 -15.31 -1.19
C ASP A 10 13.41 -16.45 -1.32
N GLN A 11 14.56 -16.26 -0.69
CA GLN A 11 15.59 -17.27 -0.60
C GLN A 11 15.37 -18.08 0.68
N TYR A 12 14.52 -19.10 0.56
CA TYR A 12 14.12 -19.97 1.67
C TYR A 12 15.29 -20.77 2.25
N SER A 13 16.26 -21.15 1.42
CA SER A 13 17.52 -21.76 1.87
C SER A 13 18.65 -21.49 0.88
N ARG A 14 19.88 -21.90 1.22
CA ARG A 14 21.03 -21.87 0.28
C ARG A 14 20.80 -22.64 -1.03
N TYR A 15 19.77 -23.48 -1.10
CA TYR A 15 19.49 -24.37 -2.22
C TYR A 15 18.08 -24.20 -2.83
N ALA A 16 17.25 -23.29 -2.30
CA ALA A 16 15.86 -23.16 -2.75
C ALA A 16 15.41 -21.70 -2.76
N GLU A 17 14.93 -21.26 -3.91
CA GLU A 17 14.20 -20.01 -4.10
C GLU A 17 12.71 -20.31 -4.16
N LEU A 18 11.91 -19.55 -3.41
CA LEU A 18 10.46 -19.56 -3.49
C LEU A 18 10.03 -18.30 -4.23
N SER A 19 9.22 -18.48 -5.27
CA SER A 19 8.61 -17.39 -6.02
C SER A 19 7.12 -17.64 -6.20
N GLY A 20 6.31 -16.61 -6.00
CA GLY A 20 4.85 -16.72 -6.13
C GLY A 20 4.15 -15.37 -6.03
N HIS A 21 2.99 -15.27 -6.67
CA HIS A 21 2.13 -14.08 -6.60
C HIS A 21 1.36 -14.06 -5.28
N ASP A 22 1.60 -13.03 -4.48
CA ASP A 22 1.12 -12.94 -3.09
C ASP A 22 -0.09 -12.01 -2.95
N MET A 23 -0.45 -11.23 -3.97
CA MET A 23 -1.66 -10.40 -3.93
C MET A 23 -2.92 -11.26 -4.09
N ARG A 24 -3.87 -11.08 -3.17
CA ARG A 24 -5.12 -11.85 -3.13
C ARG A 24 -6.32 -10.94 -2.90
N ARG A 25 -7.45 -11.38 -3.43
CA ARG A 25 -8.78 -10.89 -3.04
C ARG A 25 -9.54 -12.07 -2.48
N ASN A 26 -9.82 -12.05 -1.17
CA ASN A 26 -10.31 -13.21 -0.43
C ASN A 26 -9.38 -14.42 -0.66
N SER A 27 -9.94 -15.59 -1.00
CA SER A 27 -9.18 -16.81 -1.24
C SER A 27 -8.57 -16.92 -2.64
N SER A 28 -8.74 -15.92 -3.51
CA SER A 28 -8.29 -15.98 -4.92
C SER A 28 -7.10 -15.07 -5.17
N SER A 29 -6.13 -15.53 -5.97
CA SER A 29 -5.03 -14.68 -6.44
C SER A 29 -5.57 -13.59 -7.37
N ALA A 30 -5.18 -12.34 -7.11
CA ALA A 30 -5.69 -11.15 -7.80
C ALA A 30 -4.77 -10.73 -8.96
N TRP A 31 -4.62 -11.59 -9.96
CA TRP A 31 -3.74 -11.34 -11.12
C TRP A 31 -4.15 -10.13 -11.97
N ASP A 32 -5.39 -9.68 -11.87
CA ASP A 32 -5.92 -8.48 -12.50
C ASP A 32 -5.28 -7.18 -11.98
N THR A 33 -4.53 -7.26 -10.87
CA THR A 33 -3.88 -6.13 -10.22
C THR A 33 -2.41 -5.92 -10.64
N VAL A 34 -1.87 -6.82 -11.46
CA VAL A 34 -0.48 -6.74 -11.94
C VAL A 34 -0.25 -5.44 -12.73
N GLY A 35 0.85 -4.77 -12.43
CA GLY A 35 1.22 -3.48 -13.02
C GLY A 35 0.63 -2.28 -12.28
N ARG A 36 -0.25 -2.50 -11.29
CA ARG A 36 -0.78 -1.43 -10.43
C ARG A 36 -0.01 -1.36 -9.11
N TYR A 37 0.26 -0.15 -8.65
CA TYR A 37 1.01 0.08 -7.42
C TYR A 37 0.22 -0.40 -6.19
N ALA A 38 0.84 -1.22 -5.34
CA ALA A 38 0.19 -1.85 -4.19
C ALA A 38 -0.48 -0.86 -3.22
N THR A 39 0.17 0.27 -2.94
CA THR A 39 -0.40 1.32 -2.07
C THR A 39 -1.70 1.89 -2.66
N ASP A 40 -1.75 2.10 -3.97
CA ASP A 40 -2.93 2.62 -4.65
C ASP A 40 -4.05 1.56 -4.67
N LEU A 41 -3.71 0.29 -4.89
CA LEU A 41 -4.68 -0.82 -4.82
C LEU A 41 -5.34 -0.93 -3.46
N PHE A 42 -4.57 -0.82 -2.38
CA PHE A 42 -5.12 -0.86 -1.01
C PHE A 42 -6.00 0.36 -0.75
N THR A 43 -5.58 1.55 -1.19
CA THR A 43 -6.37 2.78 -1.10
C THR A 43 -7.73 2.62 -1.79
N ASP A 44 -7.72 2.16 -3.04
CA ASP A 44 -8.94 1.99 -3.84
C ASP A 44 -9.92 1.01 -3.17
N GLU A 45 -9.42 -0.09 -2.60
CA GLU A 45 -10.26 -1.07 -1.93
C GLU A 45 -10.84 -0.51 -0.61
N ALA A 46 -10.04 0.24 0.16
CA ALA A 46 -10.53 0.95 1.35
C ALA A 46 -11.64 1.95 0.98
N VAL A 47 -11.42 2.76 -0.07
CA VAL A 47 -12.42 3.70 -0.60
C VAL A 47 -13.69 2.96 -0.99
N ARG A 48 -13.56 1.88 -1.78
CA ARG A 48 -14.70 1.06 -2.21
C ARG A 48 -15.49 0.53 -1.01
N LEU A 49 -14.82 0.05 0.04
CA LEU A 49 -15.49 -0.44 1.25
C LEU A 49 -16.24 0.69 1.98
N ILE A 50 -15.60 1.85 2.16
CA ILE A 50 -16.20 3.01 2.84
C ILE A 50 -17.42 3.55 2.05
N GLU A 51 -17.31 3.64 0.73
CA GLU A 51 -18.39 4.12 -0.14
C GLU A 51 -19.60 3.18 -0.14
N ASN A 52 -19.38 1.88 0.04
CA ASN A 52 -20.45 0.87 0.07
C ASN A 52 -20.95 0.55 1.49
N GLN A 53 -20.36 1.12 2.55
CA GLN A 53 -20.72 0.84 3.93
C GLN A 53 -22.08 1.46 4.30
N PRO A 54 -23.09 0.67 4.76
CA PRO A 54 -24.35 1.23 5.25
C PRO A 54 -24.14 2.16 6.46
N LEU A 55 -24.70 3.37 6.41
CA LEU A 55 -24.49 4.40 7.45
C LEU A 55 -25.09 4.03 8.81
N ASN A 56 -26.03 3.09 8.85
CA ASN A 56 -26.67 2.60 10.07
C ASN A 56 -25.91 1.43 10.74
N LYS A 57 -24.75 1.04 10.21
CA LYS A 57 -23.95 -0.07 10.76
C LYS A 57 -22.51 0.41 11.00
N PRO A 58 -21.94 0.18 12.19
CA PRO A 58 -20.54 0.50 12.44
C PRO A 58 -19.62 -0.34 11.55
N MET A 59 -18.45 0.21 11.24
CA MET A 59 -17.42 -0.42 10.41
C MET A 59 -16.14 -0.57 11.22
N PHE A 60 -15.47 -1.70 11.02
CA PHE A 60 -14.07 -1.87 11.39
C PHE A 60 -13.27 -2.11 10.11
N LEU A 61 -12.25 -1.30 9.88
CA LEU A 61 -11.35 -1.41 8.75
C LEU A 61 -9.91 -1.50 9.26
N TYR A 62 -9.26 -2.62 8.98
CA TYR A 62 -7.83 -2.79 9.21
C TYR A 62 -7.11 -2.72 7.87
N MET A 63 -6.27 -1.71 7.70
CA MET A 63 -5.54 -1.43 6.46
C MET A 63 -4.05 -1.55 6.72
N ALA A 64 -3.49 -2.72 6.42
CA ALA A 64 -2.06 -3.00 6.55
C ALA A 64 -1.35 -2.72 5.23
N HIS A 65 -0.81 -1.51 5.09
CA HIS A 65 -0.04 -1.18 3.90
C HIS A 65 1.26 -1.99 3.80
N LEU A 66 1.64 -2.32 2.57
CA LEU A 66 2.98 -2.83 2.27
C LEU A 66 4.01 -1.70 2.37
N ALA A 67 3.60 -0.49 1.99
CA ALA A 67 4.37 0.73 2.17
C ALA A 67 4.68 0.97 3.67
N VAL A 68 5.91 1.25 4.07
CA VAL A 68 7.10 1.57 3.24
C VAL A 68 8.21 0.51 3.35
N HIS A 69 7.82 -0.76 3.53
CA HIS A 69 8.76 -1.87 3.67
C HIS A 69 9.56 -2.10 2.37
N SER A 70 10.75 -2.70 2.51
CA SER A 70 11.55 -3.11 1.36
C SER A 70 10.84 -4.18 0.52
N GLY A 71 10.98 -4.09 -0.81
CA GLY A 71 10.52 -5.07 -1.78
C GLY A 71 11.45 -6.28 -1.87
N ASN A 72 11.54 -6.87 -3.07
CA ASN A 72 12.39 -8.05 -3.32
C ASN A 72 13.88 -7.69 -3.40
N ARG A 73 14.75 -8.68 -3.19
CA ARG A 73 16.20 -8.51 -3.43
C ARG A 73 16.44 -8.01 -4.86
N GLY A 74 17.35 -7.06 -5.02
CA GLY A 74 17.63 -6.38 -6.30
C GLY A 74 16.65 -5.26 -6.67
N LYS A 75 15.48 -5.19 -6.02
CA LYS A 75 14.48 -4.13 -6.20
C LYS A 75 13.87 -3.73 -4.85
N LEU A 76 14.74 -3.22 -3.98
CA LEU A 76 14.43 -3.02 -2.57
C LEU A 76 13.41 -1.91 -2.32
N LEU A 77 13.34 -0.88 -3.17
CA LEU A 77 12.40 0.24 -2.99
C LEU A 77 11.72 0.51 -4.32
N GLU A 78 10.41 0.71 -4.27
CA GLU A 78 9.57 0.90 -5.45
C GLU A 78 8.52 1.97 -5.17
N ALA A 79 8.50 3.00 -6.01
CA ALA A 79 7.49 4.04 -6.01
C ALA A 79 7.26 4.52 -7.46
N PRO A 80 6.11 5.16 -7.75
CA PRO A 80 5.89 5.75 -9.06
C PRO A 80 6.94 6.81 -9.40
N GLN A 81 7.46 6.77 -10.63
CA GLN A 81 8.60 7.59 -11.04
C GLN A 81 8.30 9.08 -10.95
N GLU A 82 7.07 9.48 -11.27
CA GLU A 82 6.57 10.84 -11.12
C GLU A 82 6.58 11.32 -9.66
N THR A 83 6.39 10.41 -8.70
CA THR A 83 6.49 10.74 -7.27
C THR A 83 7.95 10.85 -6.84
N ILE A 84 8.81 9.93 -7.29
CA ILE A 84 10.27 10.00 -7.06
C ILE A 84 10.85 11.32 -7.56
N ASN A 85 10.38 11.80 -8.71
CA ASN A 85 10.83 13.05 -9.31
C ASN A 85 10.52 14.29 -8.45
N GLN A 86 9.51 14.24 -7.58
CA GLN A 86 9.21 15.34 -6.65
C GLN A 86 10.28 15.51 -5.56
N PHE A 87 11.10 14.48 -5.33
CA PHE A 87 12.12 14.43 -4.30
C PHE A 87 13.55 14.54 -4.86
N GLN A 88 13.73 15.11 -6.07
CA GLN A 88 15.04 15.23 -6.71
C GLN A 88 16.10 15.97 -5.88
N TYR A 89 15.67 16.80 -4.92
CA TYR A 89 16.53 17.48 -3.96
C TYR A 89 17.20 16.52 -2.95
N ILE A 90 16.70 15.30 -2.77
CA ILE A 90 17.32 14.27 -1.92
C ILE A 90 18.41 13.57 -2.73
N SER A 91 19.67 13.77 -2.38
CA SER A 91 20.81 13.22 -3.13
C SER A 91 20.89 11.70 -3.12
N ASP A 92 20.63 11.06 -1.96
CA ASP A 92 20.66 9.60 -1.85
C ASP A 92 19.46 8.98 -2.59
N PRO A 93 19.69 8.14 -3.61
CA PRO A 93 18.60 7.62 -4.46
C PRO A 93 17.65 6.69 -3.69
N ASN A 94 18.15 5.93 -2.71
CA ASN A 94 17.30 5.06 -1.91
C ASN A 94 16.40 5.89 -1.00
N ARG A 95 16.93 6.90 -0.32
CA ARG A 95 16.16 7.82 0.52
C ARG A 95 15.15 8.61 -0.30
N ARG A 96 15.49 8.97 -1.55
CA ARG A 96 14.58 9.62 -2.49
C ARG A 96 13.39 8.72 -2.82
N THR A 97 13.63 7.46 -3.19
CA THR A 97 12.56 6.50 -3.46
C THR A 97 11.74 6.21 -2.20
N TYR A 98 12.40 6.05 -1.05
CA TYR A 98 11.73 5.86 0.23
C TYR A 98 10.79 7.04 0.57
N ALA A 99 11.25 8.29 0.39
CA ALA A 99 10.43 9.47 0.59
C ALA A 99 9.20 9.47 -0.35
N ALA A 100 9.36 9.03 -1.59
CA ALA A 100 8.25 8.86 -2.51
C ALA A 100 7.25 7.77 -2.07
N MET A 101 7.72 6.66 -1.48
CA MET A 101 6.86 5.63 -0.90
C MET A 101 6.06 6.18 0.28
N VAL A 102 6.71 6.95 1.18
CA VAL A 102 6.05 7.63 2.31
C VAL A 102 5.01 8.63 1.79
N LYS A 103 5.34 9.40 0.74
CA LYS A 103 4.39 10.33 0.11
C LYS A 103 3.14 9.63 -0.42
N LYS A 104 3.29 8.47 -1.05
CA LYS A 104 2.15 7.66 -1.51
C LYS A 104 1.32 7.09 -0.37
N LEU A 105 1.94 6.72 0.75
CA LEU A 105 1.23 6.33 1.96
C LEU A 105 0.43 7.50 2.55
N ASP A 106 1.02 8.70 2.59
CA ASP A 106 0.35 9.93 3.01
C ASP A 106 -0.85 10.28 2.10
N ASP A 107 -0.70 10.16 0.77
CA ASP A 107 -1.81 10.34 -0.18
C ASP A 107 -2.93 9.32 0.02
N SER A 108 -2.59 8.06 0.33
CA SER A 108 -3.55 7.01 0.68
C SER A 108 -4.37 7.41 1.91
N VAL A 109 -3.70 7.80 2.99
CA VAL A 109 -4.34 8.24 4.24
C VAL A 109 -5.26 9.43 3.96
N GLY A 110 -4.75 10.46 3.25
CA GLY A 110 -5.55 11.62 2.86
C GLY A 110 -6.80 11.24 2.06
N THR A 111 -6.68 10.30 1.12
CA THR A 111 -7.81 9.79 0.34
C THR A 111 -8.84 9.11 1.23
N VAL A 112 -8.44 8.21 2.11
CA VAL A 112 -9.32 7.51 3.05
C VAL A 112 -10.06 8.49 3.96
N ILE A 113 -9.35 9.44 4.57
CA ILE A 113 -9.94 10.50 5.41
C ILE A 113 -10.97 11.30 4.62
N SER A 114 -10.63 11.71 3.39
CA SER A 114 -11.53 12.49 2.54
C SER A 114 -12.81 11.71 2.18
N THR A 115 -12.69 10.40 1.94
CA THR A 115 -13.83 9.54 1.62
C THR A 115 -14.74 9.34 2.83
N LEU A 116 -14.17 9.13 4.03
CA LEU A 116 -14.94 9.10 5.28
C LEU A 116 -15.70 10.42 5.50
N GLN A 117 -15.05 11.56 5.24
CA GLN A 117 -15.66 12.88 5.38
C GLN A 117 -16.83 13.06 4.40
N LYS A 118 -16.61 12.74 3.11
CA LYS A 118 -17.66 12.82 2.06
C LYS A 118 -18.87 11.93 2.37
N ARG A 119 -18.64 10.79 3.03
CA ARG A 119 -19.69 9.85 3.46
C ARG A 119 -20.35 10.25 4.79
N GLY A 120 -19.91 11.33 5.42
CA GLY A 120 -20.41 11.75 6.74
C GLY A 120 -20.06 10.78 7.87
N MET A 121 -19.02 9.95 7.68
CA MET A 121 -18.59 8.92 8.64
C MET A 121 -17.45 9.41 9.55
N LEU A 122 -16.71 10.44 9.12
CA LEU A 122 -15.48 10.88 9.80
C LEU A 122 -15.73 11.35 11.24
N ASP A 123 -16.81 12.10 11.49
CA ASP A 123 -17.11 12.70 12.81
C ASP A 123 -17.36 11.66 13.91
N ASN A 124 -17.71 10.43 13.52
CA ASN A 124 -17.94 9.31 14.44
C ASN A 124 -16.96 8.15 14.18
N SER A 125 -15.73 8.47 13.77
CA SER A 125 -14.66 7.49 13.53
C SER A 125 -13.51 7.66 14.51
N ILE A 126 -12.96 6.55 14.99
CA ILE A 126 -11.66 6.52 15.68
C ILE A 126 -10.64 6.01 14.67
N ILE A 127 -9.59 6.80 14.43
CA ILE A 127 -8.56 6.48 13.43
C ILE A 127 -7.22 6.37 14.16
N ILE A 128 -6.59 5.22 13.97
CA ILE A 128 -5.27 4.91 14.54
C ILE A 128 -4.32 4.70 13.35
N PHE A 129 -3.25 5.49 13.32
CA PHE A 129 -2.16 5.34 12.36
C PHE A 129 -0.89 5.01 13.13
N MET A 130 -0.26 3.89 12.79
CA MET A 130 0.95 3.41 13.45
C MET A 130 1.80 2.56 12.51
N SER A 131 3.09 2.45 12.83
CA SER A 131 3.99 1.46 12.24
C SER A 131 3.88 0.13 13.00
N ASP A 132 4.17 -0.98 12.32
CA ASP A 132 4.28 -2.30 12.95
C ASP A 132 5.59 -2.43 13.75
N ASN A 133 6.70 -1.89 13.21
CA ASN A 133 7.99 -1.76 13.89
C ASN A 133 8.75 -0.49 13.46
N GLY A 134 9.88 -0.23 14.12
CA GLY A 134 10.89 0.77 13.73
C GLY A 134 12.05 0.18 12.96
#